data_AF-A0A0D2N108-F1
#
_entry.id   AF-A0A0D2N108-F1
#
_cell.length_a   1.000
_cell.length_b   1.000
_cell.length_c   1.000
_cell.angle_alpha   90.00
_cell.angle_beta   90.00
_cell.angle_gamma   90.00
#
_symmetry.space_group_name_H-M   'P 1'
#
loop_
_entity.id
_entity.type
_entity.pdbx_description
1 polymer ?
#
loop_
_entity_poly.entity_id
_entity_poly.type
_entity_poly.pdbx_seq_one_letter_code
_entity_poly.pdbx_strand_id
1 'polypeptide(L)'
;MFPEQSITQQEPGMPESFDRIHLHFDQLREEINAVIKADADSRNSIQRLERELSVYQRAYSDLDAERKRVEILKLEADKKIENLDNQLKGHRVIALIDGDGVIFNSGLISEGRSGGHLAAQKLSDSIIQHLNATNGTNQYQLWVYVFLNKRGLTDTFGRARLPVAKHRFEEFIVGFNQAAERFMMIDVGSEKEAADAKIKALLEDEIRLPQTEKIIFGGCHDNGYVTTLRSQITAGFKNKITLLRGYTDMAMGISDLDLPSFSVPELFIPQKLIVPTGSYQNMPHLISSTKDTSPHFSEPKVDDIPVTIASPPSIIQEGFEELPFASVDTELPAPKTPPSYSSAVQTAQQKRAITPELDSSDSTSSSDGSDDGLPNVRPSLTNVKSRRLNPNIVSFPSHS
;
A
#
# COMPACT_ATOMS: atom_id res chain seq x y z
N MET A 1 29.20 148.39 -9.22
CA MET A 1 28.08 148.99 -8.46
C MET A 1 27.09 147.87 -8.20
N PHE A 2 27.07 147.42 -6.94
CA PHE A 2 26.14 146.53 -6.22
C PHE A 2 25.68 145.16 -6.79
N PRO A 3 25.42 144.18 -5.89
CA PRO A 3 25.62 142.76 -6.12
C PRO A 3 24.30 141.97 -6.12
N GLU A 4 24.37 140.67 -6.42
CA GLU A 4 23.37 139.72 -5.91
C GLU A 4 24.09 138.45 -5.41
N GLN A 5 24.06 138.28 -4.09
CA GLN A 5 24.38 137.03 -3.42
C GLN A 5 23.17 136.11 -3.58
N SER A 6 23.41 134.84 -3.88
CA SER A 6 22.45 133.78 -3.58
C SER A 6 23.16 132.65 -2.85
N ILE A 7 22.48 132.24 -1.80
CA ILE A 7 22.95 131.53 -0.62
C ILE A 7 23.04 130.02 -0.91
N THR A 8 24.11 129.46 -0.37
CA THR A 8 24.35 128.09 0.08
C THR A 8 23.13 127.16 0.16
N GLN A 9 23.25 125.96 -0.41
CA GLN A 9 22.87 124.73 0.29
C GLN A 9 23.73 123.57 -0.21
N GLN A 10 24.71 123.23 0.62
CA GLN A 10 25.41 121.97 0.60
C GLN A 10 24.52 121.00 1.38
N GLU A 11 23.90 120.05 0.68
CA GLU A 11 23.17 118.94 1.32
C GLU A 11 24.07 117.69 1.31
N PRO A 12 24.34 117.08 2.47
CA PRO A 12 25.19 115.90 2.61
C PRO A 12 24.38 114.60 2.58
N GLY A 13 24.90 113.57 1.89
CA GLY A 13 24.64 112.17 2.22
C GLY A 13 23.71 111.39 1.29
N MET A 14 24.27 110.67 0.31
CA MET A 14 23.67 109.45 -0.26
C MET A 14 24.74 108.46 -0.78
N PRO A 15 25.44 107.71 0.09
CA PRO A 15 26.05 106.43 -0.33
C PRO A 15 25.35 105.20 0.29
N GLU A 16 24.93 105.26 1.56
CA GLU A 16 24.50 104.06 2.32
C GLU A 16 23.14 103.47 1.90
N SER A 17 22.22 104.30 1.37
CA SER A 17 20.90 103.83 0.93
C SER A 17 20.96 103.03 -0.37
N PHE A 18 21.84 103.45 -1.30
CA PHE A 18 22.07 102.78 -2.57
C PHE A 18 22.78 101.43 -2.34
N ASP A 19 23.77 101.39 -1.45
CA ASP A 19 24.47 100.14 -1.09
C ASP A 19 23.54 99.11 -0.42
N ARG A 20 22.61 99.56 0.45
CA ARG A 20 21.59 98.68 1.04
C ARG A 20 20.62 98.09 0.02
N ILE A 21 20.23 98.87 -0.99
CA ILE A 21 19.33 98.41 -2.06
C ILE A 21 20.06 97.37 -2.93
N HIS A 22 21.32 97.62 -3.28
CA HIS A 22 22.14 96.66 -4.03
C HIS A 22 22.32 95.35 -3.26
N LEU A 23 22.58 95.40 -1.94
CA LEU A 23 22.70 94.22 -1.10
C LEU A 23 21.41 93.38 -1.07
N HIS A 24 20.24 94.03 -1.02
CA HIS A 24 18.95 93.33 -1.07
C HIS A 24 18.68 92.69 -2.45
N PHE A 25 19.08 93.36 -3.54
CA PHE A 25 18.98 92.79 -4.89
C PHE A 25 19.89 91.57 -5.06
N ASP A 26 21.11 91.61 -4.53
CA ASP A 26 22.03 90.47 -4.57
C ASP A 26 21.51 89.30 -3.72
N GLN A 27 20.96 89.57 -2.53
CA GLN A 27 20.29 88.55 -1.70
C GLN A 27 19.10 87.90 -2.42
N LEU A 28 18.21 88.69 -3.00
CA LEU A 28 17.09 88.18 -3.80
C LEU A 28 17.57 87.35 -4.98
N ARG A 29 18.67 87.76 -5.63
CA ARG A 29 19.27 87.02 -6.74
C ARG A 29 19.81 85.67 -6.28
N GLU A 30 20.46 85.61 -5.13
CA GLU A 30 20.93 84.35 -4.52
C GLU A 30 19.77 83.44 -4.13
N GLU A 31 18.71 83.97 -3.51
CA GLU A 31 17.51 83.21 -3.15
C GLU A 31 16.80 82.64 -4.38
N ILE A 32 16.62 83.46 -5.44
CA ILE A 32 16.03 83.00 -6.70
C ILE A 32 16.87 81.89 -7.33
N ASN A 33 18.19 82.05 -7.36
CA ASN A 33 19.09 81.00 -7.87
C ASN A 33 19.03 79.72 -7.03
N ALA A 34 18.90 79.84 -5.71
CA ALA A 34 18.75 78.70 -4.81
C ALA A 34 17.43 77.96 -5.07
N VAL A 35 16.32 78.68 -5.27
CA VAL A 35 15.02 78.09 -5.62
C VAL A 35 15.07 77.39 -6.97
N ILE A 36 15.67 78.00 -8.00
CA ILE A 36 15.82 77.39 -9.33
C ILE A 36 16.64 76.09 -9.23
N LYS A 37 17.71 76.08 -8.43
CA LYS A 37 18.52 74.88 -8.21
C LYS A 37 17.72 73.79 -7.49
N ALA A 38 17.01 74.13 -6.42
CA ALA A 38 16.18 73.19 -5.68
C ALA A 38 15.06 72.60 -6.54
N ASP A 39 14.46 73.40 -7.42
CA ASP A 39 13.45 72.98 -8.38
C ASP A 39 14.05 72.02 -9.45
N ALA A 40 15.24 72.32 -9.96
CA ALA A 40 15.97 71.40 -10.85
C ALA A 40 16.29 70.06 -10.18
N ASP A 41 16.78 70.08 -8.93
CA ASP A 41 17.08 68.88 -8.14
C ASP A 41 15.81 68.06 -7.84
N SER A 42 14.70 68.73 -7.55
CA SER A 42 13.40 68.11 -7.35
C SER A 42 12.89 67.43 -8.63
N ARG A 43 12.97 68.10 -9.78
CA ARG A 43 12.61 67.50 -11.07
C ARG A 43 13.46 66.27 -11.40
N ASN A 44 14.77 66.33 -11.14
CA ASN A 44 15.66 65.19 -11.34
C ASN A 44 15.29 64.01 -10.43
N SER A 45 14.94 64.29 -9.18
CA SER A 45 14.50 63.27 -8.22
C SER A 45 13.18 62.63 -8.63
N ILE A 46 12.21 63.43 -9.09
CA ILE A 46 10.92 62.94 -9.62
C ILE A 46 11.15 61.99 -10.80
N GLN A 47 11.95 62.42 -11.79
CA GLN A 47 12.24 61.56 -12.94
C GLN A 47 12.95 60.26 -12.55
N ARG A 48 13.81 60.29 -11.53
CA ARG A 48 14.46 59.07 -11.02
C ARG A 48 13.43 58.13 -10.38
N LEU A 49 12.59 58.67 -9.50
CA LEU A 49 11.54 57.89 -8.83
C LEU A 49 10.54 57.31 -9.84
N GLU A 50 10.15 58.04 -10.87
CA GLU A 50 9.27 57.54 -11.94
C GLU A 50 9.90 56.37 -12.70
N ARG A 51 11.21 56.43 -13.00
CA ARG A 51 11.93 55.32 -13.61
C ARG A 51 11.97 54.10 -12.68
N GLU A 52 12.32 54.29 -11.41
CA GLU A 52 12.33 53.20 -10.42
C GLU A 52 10.93 52.57 -10.27
N LEU A 53 9.88 53.39 -10.18
CA LEU A 53 8.48 52.95 -10.09
C LEU A 53 8.09 52.11 -11.32
N SER A 54 8.49 52.52 -12.53
CA SER A 54 8.23 51.76 -13.76
C SER A 54 8.90 50.38 -13.76
N VAL A 55 10.12 50.28 -13.19
CA VAL A 55 10.84 49.02 -13.05
C VAL A 55 10.14 48.12 -12.04
N TYR A 56 9.74 48.66 -10.89
CA TYR A 56 8.99 47.91 -9.87
C TYR A 56 7.63 47.44 -10.38
N GLN A 57 6.91 48.26 -11.14
CA GLN A 57 5.63 47.86 -11.74
C GLN A 57 5.80 46.67 -12.68
N ARG A 58 6.83 46.69 -13.54
CA ARG A 58 7.13 45.56 -14.43
C ARG A 58 7.48 44.31 -13.62
N ALA A 59 8.38 44.44 -12.64
CA ALA A 59 8.76 43.31 -11.79
C ALA A 59 7.56 42.71 -11.04
N TYR A 60 6.67 43.56 -10.52
CA TYR A 60 5.44 43.10 -9.84
C TYR A 60 4.49 42.39 -10.80
N SER A 61 4.32 42.90 -12.02
CA SER A 61 3.52 42.25 -13.06
C SER A 61 4.07 40.89 -13.46
N ASP A 62 5.38 40.76 -13.60
CA ASP A 62 6.05 39.50 -13.94
C ASP A 62 5.90 38.47 -12.81
N LEU A 63 6.05 38.91 -11.55
CA LEU A 63 5.83 38.06 -10.37
C LEU A 63 4.37 37.59 -10.24
N ASP A 64 3.40 38.47 -10.51
CA ASP A 64 1.97 38.10 -10.48
C ASP A 64 1.63 37.09 -11.59
N ALA A 65 2.20 37.27 -12.79
CA ALA A 65 2.06 36.32 -13.88
C ALA A 65 2.67 34.95 -13.54
N GLU A 66 3.86 34.92 -12.95
CA GLU A 66 4.51 33.68 -12.52
C GLU A 66 3.76 32.99 -11.39
N ARG A 67 3.26 33.76 -10.41
CA ARG A 67 2.42 33.23 -9.33
C ARG A 67 1.18 32.54 -9.88
N LYS A 68 0.47 33.19 -10.82
CA LYS A 68 -0.70 32.61 -11.50
C LYS A 68 -0.33 31.34 -12.28
N ARG A 69 0.81 31.34 -12.96
CA ARG A 69 1.31 30.18 -13.70
C ARG A 69 1.59 28.99 -12.77
N VAL A 70 2.24 29.23 -11.63
CA VAL A 70 2.51 28.21 -10.61
C VAL A 70 1.22 27.67 -10.00
N GLU A 71 0.23 28.53 -9.75
CA GLU A 71 -1.08 28.14 -9.22
C GLU A 71 -1.83 27.21 -10.19
N ILE A 72 -1.84 27.53 -11.48
CA ILE A 72 -2.41 26.68 -12.52
C ILE A 72 -1.70 25.33 -12.58
N LEU A 73 -0.36 25.33 -12.62
CA LEU A 73 0.42 24.09 -12.66
C LEU A 73 0.21 23.21 -11.42
N LYS A 74 0.06 23.83 -10.24
CA LYS A 74 -0.26 23.10 -9.01
C LYS A 74 -1.62 22.42 -9.13
N LEU A 75 -2.63 23.15 -9.60
CA LEU A 75 -3.98 22.59 -9.81
C LEU A 75 -3.98 21.42 -10.81
N GLU A 76 -3.22 21.55 -11.91
CA GLU A 76 -3.07 20.48 -12.89
C GLU A 76 -2.34 19.25 -12.32
N ALA A 77 -1.30 19.47 -11.51
CA ALA A 77 -0.59 18.40 -10.81
C ALA A 77 -1.51 17.69 -9.82
N ASP A 78 -2.28 18.42 -9.01
CA ASP A 78 -3.22 17.88 -8.04
C ASP A 78 -4.30 17.02 -8.73
N LYS A 79 -4.86 17.50 -9.85
CA LYS A 79 -5.81 16.72 -10.68
C LYS A 79 -5.19 15.45 -11.24
N LYS A 80 -3.91 15.51 -11.65
CA LYS A 80 -3.20 14.34 -12.18
C LYS A 80 -2.92 13.31 -11.10
N ILE A 81 -2.56 13.76 -9.89
CA ILE A 81 -2.39 12.89 -8.72
C ILE A 81 -3.72 12.20 -8.40
N GLU A 82 -4.83 12.94 -8.34
CA GLU A 82 -6.16 12.38 -8.08
C GLU A 82 -6.57 11.35 -9.13
N ASN A 83 -6.35 11.64 -10.41
CA ASN A 83 -6.67 10.70 -11.50
C ASN A 83 -5.82 9.42 -11.41
N LEU A 84 -4.51 9.56 -11.17
CA LEU A 84 -3.63 8.40 -10.98
C LEU A 84 -4.00 7.59 -9.74
N ASP A 85 -4.37 8.26 -8.64
CA ASP A 85 -4.82 7.61 -7.41
C ASP A 85 -6.13 6.83 -7.65
N ASN A 86 -7.09 7.41 -8.38
CA ASN A 86 -8.32 6.71 -8.76
C ASN A 86 -8.08 5.54 -9.72
N GLN A 87 -7.09 5.63 -10.62
CA GLN A 87 -6.70 4.50 -11.48
C GLN A 87 -5.95 3.40 -10.70
N LEU A 88 -5.20 3.78 -9.66
CA LEU A 88 -4.45 2.86 -8.81
C LEU A 88 -5.31 2.21 -7.71
N LYS A 89 -6.38 2.88 -7.29
CA LYS A 89 -7.42 2.32 -6.40
C LYS A 89 -8.23 1.27 -7.14
N GLY A 90 -7.63 0.11 -7.36
CA GLY A 90 -8.40 -1.10 -7.60
C GLY A 90 -9.23 -1.42 -6.36
N HIS A 91 -10.47 -1.81 -6.53
CA HIS A 91 -11.30 -2.34 -5.44
C HIS A 91 -10.91 -3.80 -5.14
N ARG A 92 -9.62 -4.06 -4.95
CA ARG A 92 -9.07 -5.41 -4.74
C ARG A 92 -9.25 -5.81 -3.29
N VAL A 93 -9.86 -6.97 -3.11
CA VAL A 93 -10.22 -7.55 -1.82
C VAL A 93 -9.63 -8.95 -1.76
N ILE A 94 -8.91 -9.24 -0.67
CA ILE A 94 -8.34 -10.56 -0.43
C ILE A 94 -8.99 -11.16 0.81
N ALA A 95 -9.60 -12.32 0.68
CA ALA A 95 -10.04 -13.12 1.82
C ALA A 95 -8.98 -14.18 2.14
N LEU A 96 -8.45 -14.13 3.37
CA LEU A 96 -7.50 -15.11 3.90
C LEU A 96 -8.20 -15.86 5.03
N ILE A 97 -8.48 -17.15 4.82
CA ILE A 97 -9.30 -17.97 5.72
C ILE A 97 -8.47 -19.14 6.20
N ASP A 98 -8.43 -19.31 7.51
CA ASP A 98 -7.92 -20.50 8.18
C ASP A 98 -9.01 -21.57 8.19
N GLY A 99 -8.95 -22.50 7.25
CA GLY A 99 -9.97 -23.53 7.05
C GLY A 99 -9.98 -24.61 8.13
N ASP A 100 -8.92 -24.74 8.93
CA ASP A 100 -8.88 -25.69 10.05
C ASP A 100 -9.68 -25.16 11.25
N GLY A 101 -9.77 -23.84 11.38
CA GLY A 101 -10.55 -23.19 12.43
C GLY A 101 -11.79 -22.44 11.97
N VAL A 102 -12.06 -22.35 10.67
CA VAL A 102 -13.30 -21.82 10.11
C VAL A 102 -13.94 -22.88 9.21
N ILE A 103 -14.61 -23.83 9.85
CA ILE A 103 -15.11 -25.05 9.20
C ILE A 103 -16.48 -24.77 8.57
N PHE A 104 -16.63 -25.07 7.28
CA PHE A 104 -17.89 -24.94 6.55
C PHE A 104 -18.99 -25.86 7.13
N ASN A 105 -20.23 -25.40 7.01
CA ASN A 105 -21.40 -26.15 7.48
C ASN A 105 -21.44 -27.57 6.86
N SER A 106 -21.65 -28.58 7.69
CA SER A 106 -21.62 -29.98 7.26
C SER A 106 -22.71 -30.32 6.23
N GLY A 107 -23.82 -29.59 6.20
CA GLY A 107 -24.85 -29.69 5.17
C GLY A 107 -24.29 -29.31 3.79
N LEU A 108 -23.60 -28.16 3.69
CA LEU A 108 -22.94 -27.73 2.46
C LEU A 108 -21.86 -28.73 2.03
N ILE A 109 -21.05 -29.23 2.98
CA ILE A 109 -20.01 -30.22 2.65
C ILE A 109 -20.64 -31.53 2.13
N SER A 110 -21.76 -31.95 2.72
CA SER A 110 -22.44 -33.20 2.36
C SER A 110 -23.06 -33.18 0.95
N GLU A 111 -23.27 -32.00 0.37
CA GLU A 111 -23.70 -31.83 -1.02
C GLU A 111 -22.55 -31.96 -2.03
N GLY A 112 -21.31 -32.13 -1.58
CA GLY A 112 -20.15 -32.27 -2.47
C GLY A 112 -19.99 -31.04 -3.36
N ARG A 113 -19.88 -31.25 -4.68
CA ARG A 113 -19.57 -30.17 -5.64
C ARG A 113 -20.59 -29.03 -5.63
N SER A 114 -21.89 -29.32 -5.56
CA SER A 114 -22.92 -28.28 -5.55
C SER A 114 -22.85 -27.45 -4.28
N GLY A 115 -22.61 -28.09 -3.14
CA GLY A 115 -22.43 -27.40 -1.87
C GLY A 115 -21.18 -26.54 -1.83
N GLY A 116 -20.09 -26.97 -2.48
CA GLY A 116 -18.89 -26.16 -2.67
C GLY A 116 -19.16 -24.87 -3.45
N HIS A 117 -19.91 -24.97 -4.55
CA HIS A 117 -20.35 -23.81 -5.33
C HIS A 117 -21.23 -22.87 -4.51
N LEU A 118 -22.22 -23.43 -3.80
CA LEU A 118 -23.13 -22.64 -2.96
C LEU A 118 -22.40 -21.93 -1.82
N ALA A 119 -21.41 -22.59 -1.19
CA ALA A 119 -20.59 -22.00 -0.15
C ALA A 119 -19.76 -20.83 -0.69
N ALA A 120 -19.12 -20.99 -1.86
CA ALA A 120 -18.37 -19.94 -2.51
C ALA A 120 -19.28 -18.74 -2.86
N GLN A 121 -20.45 -18.99 -3.42
CA GLN A 121 -21.44 -17.95 -3.72
C GLN A 121 -21.85 -17.19 -2.45
N LYS A 122 -22.31 -17.90 -1.42
CA LYS A 122 -22.71 -17.31 -0.13
C LYS A 122 -21.61 -16.43 0.48
N LEU A 123 -20.36 -16.92 0.45
CA LEU A 123 -19.20 -16.17 0.94
C LEU A 123 -18.98 -14.90 0.13
N SER A 124 -18.98 -15.02 -1.20
CA SER A 124 -18.77 -13.88 -2.10
C SER A 124 -19.85 -12.81 -1.95
N ASP A 125 -21.13 -13.21 -1.99
CA ASP A 125 -22.28 -12.30 -1.88
C ASP A 125 -22.23 -11.55 -0.55
N SER A 126 -21.92 -12.25 0.54
CA SER A 126 -21.86 -11.64 1.87
C SER A 126 -20.69 -10.68 2.04
N ILE A 127 -19.51 -11.01 1.49
CA ILE A 127 -18.36 -10.10 1.48
C ILE A 127 -18.71 -8.84 0.68
N ILE A 128 -19.22 -8.99 -0.54
CA ILE A 128 -19.57 -7.85 -1.40
C ILE A 128 -20.67 -7.00 -0.78
N GLN A 129 -21.71 -7.61 -0.21
CA GLN A 129 -22.77 -6.90 0.50
C GLN A 129 -22.22 -6.10 1.68
N HIS A 130 -21.34 -6.70 2.49
CA HIS A 130 -20.71 -6.02 3.61
C HIS A 130 -19.87 -4.82 3.16
N LEU A 131 -19.08 -4.98 2.10
CA LEU A 131 -18.27 -3.91 1.53
C LEU A 131 -19.13 -2.80 0.93
N ASN A 132 -20.18 -3.13 0.18
CA ASN A 132 -21.11 -2.13 -0.35
C ASN A 132 -21.73 -1.28 0.78
N ALA A 133 -22.04 -1.90 1.93
CA ALA A 133 -22.62 -1.21 3.08
C ALA A 133 -21.62 -0.34 3.86
N THR A 134 -20.33 -0.70 3.86
CA THR A 134 -19.32 -0.05 4.72
C THR A 134 -18.33 0.84 3.97
N ASN A 135 -18.01 0.47 2.73
CA ASN A 135 -17.01 1.10 1.86
C ASN A 135 -17.64 1.79 0.63
N GLY A 136 -18.93 1.58 0.39
CA GLY A 136 -19.65 2.13 -0.76
C GLY A 136 -19.74 1.13 -1.92
N THR A 137 -20.63 1.43 -2.87
CA THR A 137 -20.90 0.55 -4.01
C THR A 137 -19.81 0.68 -5.05
N ASN A 138 -19.04 -0.40 -5.24
CA ASN A 138 -17.92 -0.45 -6.18
C ASN A 138 -17.84 -1.79 -6.89
N GLN A 139 -17.08 -1.86 -7.99
CA GLN A 139 -16.79 -3.13 -8.67
C GLN A 139 -15.62 -3.83 -7.97
N TYR A 140 -15.91 -4.48 -6.84
CA TYR A 140 -14.91 -5.21 -6.08
C TYR A 140 -14.39 -6.44 -6.83
N GLN A 141 -13.08 -6.62 -6.77
CA GLN A 141 -12.37 -7.78 -7.29
C GLN A 141 -11.95 -8.65 -6.10
N LEU A 142 -12.55 -9.82 -5.96
CA LEU A 142 -12.38 -10.69 -4.82
C LEU A 142 -11.48 -11.89 -5.13
N TRP A 143 -10.47 -12.10 -4.30
CA TRP A 143 -9.69 -13.33 -4.23
C TRP A 143 -9.97 -14.01 -2.90
N VAL A 144 -10.13 -15.33 -2.90
CA VAL A 144 -10.38 -16.11 -1.69
C VAL A 144 -9.37 -17.23 -1.59
N TYR A 145 -8.61 -17.21 -0.49
CA TYR A 145 -7.67 -18.25 -0.14
C TYR A 145 -8.11 -18.88 1.17
N VAL A 146 -8.40 -20.18 1.12
CA VAL A 146 -8.69 -21.00 2.29
C VAL A 146 -7.54 -21.99 2.45
N PHE A 147 -6.78 -21.88 3.53
CA PHE A 147 -5.68 -22.81 3.83
C PHE A 147 -6.16 -23.82 4.86
N LEU A 148 -5.96 -25.11 4.58
CA LEU A 148 -6.45 -26.17 5.45
C LEU A 148 -5.58 -27.43 5.34
N ASN A 149 -5.54 -28.23 6.40
CA ASN A 149 -4.98 -29.58 6.35
C ASN A 149 -6.10 -30.56 5.93
N LYS A 150 -6.12 -30.94 4.65
CA LYS A 150 -7.26 -31.68 4.09
C LYS A 150 -7.45 -33.02 4.79
N ARG A 151 -6.35 -33.74 5.01
CA ARG A 151 -6.37 -35.04 5.68
C ARG A 151 -6.83 -34.90 7.13
N GLY A 152 -6.26 -33.95 7.87
CA GLY A 152 -6.60 -33.69 9.27
C GLY A 152 -8.08 -33.36 9.47
N LEU A 153 -8.63 -32.51 8.59
CA LEU A 153 -10.04 -32.13 8.64
C LEU A 153 -10.97 -33.29 8.23
N THR A 154 -10.60 -34.06 7.19
CA THR A 154 -11.32 -35.28 6.77
C THR A 154 -11.42 -36.31 7.90
N ASP A 155 -10.31 -36.54 8.61
CA ASP A 155 -10.29 -37.44 9.77
C ASP A 155 -11.12 -36.90 10.93
N THR A 156 -11.14 -35.58 11.11
CA THR A 156 -11.97 -34.90 12.11
C THR A 156 -13.46 -35.12 11.84
N PHE A 157 -13.93 -35.04 10.59
CA PHE A 157 -15.31 -35.37 10.24
C PHE A 157 -15.67 -36.82 10.59
N GLY A 158 -14.75 -37.76 10.37
CA GLY A 158 -14.94 -39.16 10.77
C GLY A 158 -15.13 -39.31 12.28
N ARG A 159 -14.28 -38.66 13.08
CA ARG A 159 -14.36 -38.69 14.54
C ARG A 159 -15.61 -37.97 15.08
N ALA A 160 -16.05 -36.92 14.41
CA ALA A 160 -17.27 -36.18 14.72
C ALA A 160 -18.56 -36.89 14.26
N ARG A 161 -18.48 -38.13 13.75
CA ARG A 161 -19.62 -38.91 13.23
C ARG A 161 -20.36 -38.22 12.07
N LEU A 162 -19.62 -37.56 11.18
CA LEU A 162 -20.12 -36.95 9.95
C LEU A 162 -19.62 -37.74 8.72
N PRO A 163 -20.10 -38.98 8.50
CA PRO A 163 -19.58 -39.86 7.45
C PRO A 163 -19.83 -39.32 6.03
N VAL A 164 -20.97 -38.65 5.81
CA VAL A 164 -21.30 -38.06 4.51
C VAL A 164 -20.35 -36.90 4.19
N ALA A 165 -20.16 -35.97 5.14
CA ALA A 165 -19.22 -34.86 4.98
C ALA A 165 -17.79 -35.38 4.72
N LYS A 166 -17.34 -36.40 5.47
CA LYS A 166 -16.04 -37.04 5.25
C LYS A 166 -15.87 -37.54 3.80
N HIS A 167 -16.88 -38.20 3.25
CA HIS A 167 -16.81 -38.78 1.91
C HIS A 167 -16.93 -37.74 0.79
N ARG A 168 -17.68 -36.66 1.04
CA ARG A 168 -17.98 -35.61 0.06
C ARG A 168 -17.02 -34.42 0.10
N PHE A 169 -16.11 -34.37 1.07
CA PHE A 169 -15.24 -33.20 1.28
C PHE A 169 -14.34 -32.87 0.08
N GLU A 170 -13.82 -33.88 -0.62
CA GLU A 170 -13.00 -33.63 -1.82
C GLU A 170 -13.83 -33.04 -2.96
N GLU A 171 -15.04 -33.54 -3.18
CA GLU A 171 -15.97 -32.98 -4.17
C GLU A 171 -16.38 -31.55 -3.81
N PHE A 172 -16.56 -31.27 -2.51
CA PHE A 172 -16.83 -29.93 -2.00
C PHE A 172 -15.68 -28.96 -2.31
N ILE A 173 -14.42 -29.33 -2.05
CA ILE A 173 -13.25 -28.52 -2.40
C ILE A 173 -13.20 -28.25 -3.90
N VAL A 174 -13.43 -29.28 -4.73
CA VAL A 174 -13.48 -29.11 -6.19
C VAL A 174 -14.58 -28.12 -6.60
N GLY A 175 -15.76 -28.23 -5.99
CA GLY A 175 -16.87 -27.33 -6.25
C GLY A 175 -16.58 -25.88 -5.85
N PHE A 176 -15.97 -25.68 -4.69
CA PHE A 176 -15.58 -24.35 -4.23
C PHE A 176 -14.55 -23.69 -5.17
N ASN A 177 -13.53 -24.44 -5.57
CA ASN A 177 -12.48 -23.95 -6.46
C ASN A 177 -12.96 -23.66 -7.89
N GLN A 178 -14.02 -24.36 -8.34
CA GLN A 178 -14.62 -24.16 -9.67
C GLN A 178 -15.66 -23.03 -9.70
N ALA A 179 -16.12 -22.55 -8.55
CA ALA A 179 -17.17 -21.55 -8.47
C ALA A 179 -16.74 -20.18 -9.02
N ALA A 180 -15.45 -19.84 -8.90
CA ALA A 180 -14.88 -18.62 -9.45
C ALA A 180 -13.36 -18.77 -9.66
N GLU A 181 -12.82 -18.06 -10.65
CA GLU A 181 -11.41 -18.16 -11.07
C GLU A 181 -10.38 -17.87 -9.95
N ARG A 182 -10.79 -17.09 -8.94
CA ARG A 182 -9.91 -16.57 -7.88
C ARG A 182 -10.18 -17.20 -6.52
N PHE A 183 -10.91 -18.32 -6.49
CA PHE A 183 -11.29 -19.03 -5.28
C PHE A 183 -10.47 -20.30 -5.16
N MET A 184 -9.74 -20.42 -4.06
CA MET A 184 -8.79 -21.51 -3.86
C MET A 184 -8.86 -22.01 -2.42
N MET A 185 -9.20 -23.28 -2.27
CA MET A 185 -8.95 -24.12 -1.11
C MET A 185 -7.65 -24.88 -1.34
N ILE A 186 -6.65 -24.59 -0.50
CA ILE A 186 -5.30 -25.13 -0.60
C ILE A 186 -5.03 -26.09 0.55
N ASP A 187 -4.69 -27.33 0.19
CA ASP A 187 -4.18 -28.32 1.14
C ASP A 187 -2.73 -27.99 1.49
N VAL A 188 -2.47 -27.62 2.75
CA VAL A 188 -1.12 -27.30 3.24
C VAL A 188 -0.38 -28.51 3.79
N GLY A 189 -1.00 -29.69 3.75
CA GLY A 189 -0.42 -30.92 4.29
C GLY A 189 -0.54 -31.03 5.81
N SER A 190 0.23 -31.95 6.40
CA SER A 190 0.08 -32.36 7.80
C SER A 190 0.99 -31.66 8.80
N GLU A 191 1.81 -30.70 8.34
CA GLU A 191 2.67 -29.94 9.22
C GLU A 191 1.84 -29.03 10.13
N LYS A 192 2.19 -29.01 11.42
CA LYS A 192 1.55 -28.12 12.39
C LYS A 192 1.86 -26.67 12.02
N GLU A 193 0.86 -25.79 12.10
CA GLU A 193 0.98 -24.35 11.82
C GLU A 193 1.31 -24.00 10.35
N ALA A 194 1.24 -24.96 9.43
CA ALA A 194 1.51 -24.70 8.01
C ALA A 194 0.49 -23.72 7.38
N ALA A 195 -0.78 -23.83 7.76
CA ALA A 195 -1.84 -22.90 7.32
C ALA A 195 -1.55 -21.49 7.84
N ASP A 196 -1.28 -21.35 9.14
CA ASP A 196 -0.96 -20.09 9.79
C ASP A 196 0.25 -19.41 9.15
N ALA A 197 1.30 -20.16 8.86
CA ALA A 197 2.51 -19.62 8.22
C ALA A 197 2.20 -19.02 6.84
N LYS A 198 1.40 -19.71 6.02
CA LYS A 198 0.97 -19.21 4.69
C LYS A 198 0.09 -17.97 4.82
N ILE A 199 -0.87 -17.99 5.74
CA ILE A 199 -1.77 -16.86 5.98
C ILE A 199 -0.99 -15.63 6.46
N LYS A 200 -0.05 -15.80 7.41
CA LYS A 200 0.77 -14.70 7.94
C LYS A 200 1.63 -14.07 6.85
N ALA A 201 2.27 -14.88 6.00
CA ALA A 201 3.09 -14.39 4.89
C ALA A 201 2.24 -13.62 3.86
N LEU A 202 1.13 -14.20 3.40
CA LEU A 202 0.25 -13.54 2.43
C LEU A 202 -0.40 -12.27 2.99
N LEU A 203 -0.77 -12.26 4.28
CA LEU A 203 -1.27 -11.07 4.93
C LEU A 203 -0.24 -9.94 4.87
N GLU A 204 1.02 -10.23 5.17
CA GLU A 204 2.10 -9.23 5.16
C GLU A 204 2.34 -8.65 3.77
N ASP A 205 2.30 -9.47 2.72
CA ASP A 205 2.50 -9.03 1.34
C ASP A 205 1.29 -8.24 0.83
N GLU A 206 0.10 -8.82 0.94
CA GLU A 206 -1.12 -8.29 0.32
C GLU A 206 -1.59 -6.99 0.95
N ILE A 207 -1.39 -6.81 2.26
CA ILE A 207 -1.86 -5.61 2.95
C ILE A 207 -1.07 -4.35 2.56
N ARG A 208 0.20 -4.51 2.17
CA ARG A 208 1.09 -3.42 1.78
C ARG A 208 0.86 -2.95 0.35
N LEU A 209 0.20 -3.77 -0.48
CA LEU A 209 -0.09 -3.39 -1.86
C LEU A 209 -1.07 -2.20 -1.90
N PRO A 210 -0.75 -1.12 -2.64
CA PRO A 210 -1.63 0.05 -2.75
C PRO A 210 -3.01 -0.28 -3.31
N GLN A 211 -3.09 -1.28 -4.20
CA GLN A 211 -4.34 -1.70 -4.83
C GLN A 211 -5.23 -2.49 -3.86
N THR A 212 -4.68 -3.10 -2.81
CA THR A 212 -5.47 -3.89 -1.87
C THR A 212 -6.25 -2.95 -0.96
N GLU A 213 -7.55 -2.86 -1.20
CA GLU A 213 -8.47 -2.04 -0.43
C GLU A 213 -8.79 -2.69 0.92
N LYS A 214 -9.07 -4.01 0.90
CA LYS A 214 -9.47 -4.77 2.09
C LYS A 214 -8.88 -6.17 2.14
N ILE A 215 -8.55 -6.59 3.36
CA ILE A 215 -8.29 -7.96 3.75
C ILE A 215 -9.46 -8.45 4.61
N ILE A 216 -10.14 -9.49 4.14
CA ILE A 216 -11.14 -10.23 4.91
C ILE A 216 -10.42 -11.38 5.61
N PHE A 217 -10.33 -11.34 6.93
CA PHE A 217 -9.52 -12.27 7.70
C PHE A 217 -10.38 -13.27 8.47
N GLY A 218 -10.33 -14.54 8.08
CA GLY A 218 -11.06 -15.66 8.68
C GLY A 218 -10.17 -16.53 9.57
N GLY A 219 -9.52 -15.95 10.58
CA GLY A 219 -8.66 -16.65 11.54
C GLY A 219 -8.97 -16.30 12.99
N CYS A 220 -10.21 -15.87 13.29
CA CYS A 220 -10.58 -15.25 14.56
C CYS A 220 -10.62 -16.20 15.78
N HIS A 221 -10.42 -17.50 15.56
CA HIS A 221 -10.53 -18.54 16.59
C HIS A 221 -9.19 -18.79 17.31
N ASP A 222 -8.07 -18.31 16.77
CA ASP A 222 -6.73 -18.55 17.29
C ASP A 222 -6.01 -17.26 17.70
N ASN A 223 -5.46 -17.26 18.91
CA ASN A 223 -4.62 -16.17 19.41
C ASN A 223 -3.24 -16.13 18.73
N GLY A 224 -2.85 -17.18 18.00
CA GLY A 224 -1.62 -17.24 17.21
C GLY A 224 -1.49 -16.15 16.13
N TYR A 225 -2.61 -15.51 15.74
CA TYR A 225 -2.64 -14.39 14.78
C TYR A 225 -2.55 -13.01 15.42
N VAL A 226 -2.73 -12.88 16.74
CA VAL A 226 -2.84 -11.58 17.44
C VAL A 226 -1.59 -10.72 17.22
N THR A 227 -0.40 -11.31 17.37
CA THR A 227 0.87 -10.58 17.21
C THR A 227 1.03 -10.06 15.78
N THR A 228 0.68 -10.89 14.78
CA THR A 228 0.76 -10.50 13.36
C THR A 228 -0.22 -9.37 13.05
N LEU A 229 -1.49 -9.51 13.44
CA LEU A 229 -2.51 -8.49 13.21
C LEU A 229 -2.17 -7.18 13.93
N ARG A 230 -1.72 -7.25 15.19
CA ARG A 230 -1.28 -6.07 15.96
C ARG A 230 -0.11 -5.37 15.29
N SER A 231 0.84 -6.11 14.73
CA SER A 231 1.95 -5.52 13.95
C SER A 231 1.44 -4.73 12.74
N GLN A 232 0.50 -5.30 11.97
CA GLN A 232 -0.09 -4.60 10.82
C GLN A 232 -0.93 -3.37 11.22
N ILE A 233 -1.64 -3.45 12.35
CA ILE A 233 -2.36 -2.31 12.93
C ILE A 233 -1.39 -1.18 13.28
N THR A 234 -0.30 -1.48 13.99
CA THR A 234 0.74 -0.50 14.35
C THR A 234 1.42 0.10 13.11
N ALA A 235 1.55 -0.67 12.03
CA ALA A 235 2.07 -0.19 10.75
C ALA A 235 1.09 0.72 9.98
N GLY A 236 -0.10 1.00 10.52
CA GLY A 236 -1.07 1.92 9.93
C GLY A 236 -2.11 1.26 9.02
N PHE A 237 -2.17 -0.08 8.97
CA PHE A 237 -3.09 -0.80 8.08
C PHE A 237 -4.39 -1.27 8.76
N LYS A 238 -4.71 -0.76 9.96
CA LYS A 238 -5.94 -1.14 10.71
C LYS A 238 -7.20 -1.03 9.84
N ASN A 239 -7.30 0.02 9.04
CA ASN A 239 -8.45 0.30 8.17
C ASN A 239 -8.61 -0.70 7.01
N LYS A 240 -7.57 -1.46 6.65
CA LYS A 240 -7.65 -2.49 5.61
C LYS A 240 -8.20 -3.82 6.11
N ILE A 241 -8.21 -4.08 7.42
CA ILE A 241 -8.54 -5.40 7.95
C ILE A 241 -9.99 -5.45 8.42
N THR A 242 -10.73 -6.47 7.97
CA THR A 242 -12.06 -6.82 8.46
C THR A 242 -12.10 -8.30 8.83
N LEU A 243 -12.64 -8.62 10.00
CA LEU A 243 -12.71 -10.00 10.50
C LEU A 243 -13.95 -10.72 9.97
N LEU A 244 -13.75 -11.93 9.44
CA LEU A 244 -14.79 -12.89 9.10
C LEU A 244 -14.96 -13.89 10.23
N ARG A 245 -16.07 -13.81 10.94
CA ARG A 245 -16.34 -14.68 12.09
C ARG A 245 -16.77 -16.07 11.62
N GLY A 246 -15.92 -17.06 11.89
CA GLY A 246 -16.21 -18.48 11.64
C GLY A 246 -17.05 -19.16 12.73
N TYR A 247 -16.93 -18.70 13.98
CA TYR A 247 -17.71 -19.17 15.13
C TYR A 247 -18.47 -18.02 15.78
N THR A 248 -19.38 -18.35 16.70
CA THR A 248 -20.07 -17.34 17.53
C THR A 248 -19.07 -16.52 18.35
N ASP A 249 -18.09 -17.21 18.95
CA ASP A 249 -17.08 -16.59 19.80
C ASP A 249 -15.76 -16.43 19.05
N MET A 250 -15.08 -15.31 19.32
CA MET A 250 -13.71 -15.05 18.85
C MET A 250 -12.72 -15.26 19.99
N ALA A 251 -11.47 -15.55 19.66
CA ALA A 251 -10.40 -15.59 20.64
C ALA A 251 -10.26 -14.20 21.30
N MET A 252 -10.17 -14.15 22.63
CA MET A 252 -10.17 -12.88 23.38
C MET A 252 -9.15 -11.87 22.85
N GLY A 253 -7.92 -12.33 22.57
CA GLY A 253 -6.87 -11.45 22.07
C GLY A 253 -7.15 -10.88 20.67
N ILE A 254 -7.98 -11.52 19.86
CA ILE A 254 -8.44 -11.01 18.56
C ILE A 254 -9.53 -9.96 18.77
N SER A 255 -10.48 -10.20 19.68
CA SER A 255 -11.52 -9.24 20.04
C SER A 255 -10.92 -7.92 20.57
N ASP A 256 -9.84 -8.01 21.35
CA ASP A 256 -9.13 -6.85 21.91
C ASP A 256 -8.46 -5.95 20.85
N LEU A 257 -8.36 -6.41 19.59
CA LEU A 257 -7.80 -5.60 18.50
C LEU A 257 -8.79 -4.56 17.97
N ASP A 258 -10.08 -4.67 18.33
CA ASP A 258 -11.14 -3.73 17.95
C ASP A 258 -11.18 -3.50 16.43
N LEU A 259 -11.24 -4.62 15.69
CA LEU A 259 -11.36 -4.64 14.24
C LEU A 259 -12.84 -4.82 13.83
N PRO A 260 -13.28 -4.21 12.71
CA PRO A 260 -14.62 -4.44 12.20
C PRO A 260 -14.82 -5.92 11.88
N SER A 261 -15.99 -6.45 12.17
CA SER A 261 -16.28 -7.88 11.97
C SER A 261 -17.70 -8.11 11.44
N PHE A 262 -17.87 -9.20 10.69
CA PHE A 262 -19.17 -9.69 10.26
C PHE A 262 -19.19 -11.22 10.25
N SER A 263 -20.39 -11.79 10.14
CA SER A 263 -20.62 -13.24 10.07
C SER A 263 -21.51 -13.56 8.89
N VAL A 264 -21.31 -14.74 8.29
CA VAL A 264 -22.17 -15.24 7.20
C VAL A 264 -23.09 -16.32 7.75
N PRO A 265 -24.41 -16.09 7.80
CA PRO A 265 -25.36 -17.08 8.30
C PRO A 265 -25.28 -18.40 7.54
N GLU A 266 -25.32 -19.52 8.28
CA GLU A 266 -25.35 -20.88 7.73
C GLU A 266 -24.18 -21.27 6.80
N LEU A 267 -23.10 -20.48 6.77
CA LEU A 267 -21.90 -20.81 5.97
C LEU A 267 -20.93 -21.70 6.75
N PHE A 268 -20.71 -21.38 8.02
CA PHE A 268 -19.80 -22.09 8.91
C PHE A 268 -20.57 -22.76 10.05
N ILE A 269 -19.98 -23.80 10.64
CA ILE A 269 -20.51 -24.36 11.88
C ILE A 269 -20.28 -23.34 13.01
N PRO A 270 -21.26 -23.09 13.90
CA PRO A 270 -21.16 -22.02 14.90
C PRO A 270 -20.21 -22.36 16.07
N GLN A 271 -19.89 -23.64 16.26
CA GLN A 271 -19.03 -24.15 17.31
C GLN A 271 -18.02 -25.14 16.74
N LYS A 272 -16.82 -25.15 17.30
CA LYS A 272 -15.76 -26.10 16.92
C LYS A 272 -16.24 -27.54 17.10
N LEU A 273 -15.92 -28.42 16.16
CA LEU A 273 -16.29 -29.84 16.23
C LEU A 273 -15.74 -30.49 17.51
N ILE A 274 -16.64 -30.85 18.42
CA ILE A 274 -16.31 -31.61 19.62
C ILE A 274 -16.17 -33.07 19.20
N VAL A 275 -14.95 -33.59 19.23
CA VAL A 275 -14.71 -35.03 19.09
C VAL A 275 -15.00 -35.66 20.45
N PRO A 276 -15.98 -36.59 20.56
CA PRO A 276 -16.18 -37.33 21.79
C PRO A 276 -14.92 -38.17 22.04
N THR A 277 -14.10 -37.76 23.02
CA THR A 277 -13.06 -38.62 23.56
C THR A 277 -13.76 -39.77 24.28
N GLY A 278 -13.92 -40.88 23.57
CA GLY A 278 -14.25 -42.14 24.22
C GLY A 278 -13.11 -42.52 25.13
N SER A 279 -13.22 -42.19 26.41
CA SER A 279 -12.57 -42.99 27.44
C SER A 279 -13.19 -44.38 27.32
N TYR A 280 -12.35 -45.37 27.02
CA TYR A 280 -12.71 -46.75 27.33
C TYR A 280 -12.77 -46.83 28.87
N GLN A 281 -13.91 -46.47 29.45
CA GLN A 281 -14.19 -46.87 30.82
C GLN A 281 -14.42 -48.37 30.80
N ASN A 282 -13.54 -49.08 31.50
CA ASN A 282 -13.74 -50.46 31.93
C ASN A 282 -15.16 -50.63 32.44
N MET A 283 -15.99 -51.33 31.67
CA MET A 283 -17.21 -51.94 32.22
C MET A 283 -16.77 -53.03 33.20
N PRO A 284 -17.16 -52.98 34.49
CA PRO A 284 -16.99 -54.13 35.37
C PRO A 284 -17.88 -55.25 34.84
N HIS A 285 -17.24 -56.32 34.37
CA HIS A 285 -17.90 -57.58 34.09
C HIS A 285 -18.58 -58.08 35.38
N LEU A 286 -19.91 -58.09 35.39
CA LEU A 286 -20.67 -58.76 36.43
C LEU A 286 -20.52 -60.28 36.19
N ILE A 287 -19.65 -60.91 36.98
CA ILE A 287 -19.45 -62.36 36.97
C ILE A 287 -20.69 -62.98 37.64
N SER A 288 -21.53 -63.63 36.85
CA SER A 288 -22.56 -64.55 37.36
C SER A 288 -22.02 -65.97 37.28
N SER A 289 -21.76 -66.53 38.46
CA SER A 289 -21.32 -67.91 38.67
C SER A 289 -22.45 -68.89 38.36
N THR A 290 -22.22 -69.86 37.47
CA THR A 290 -22.84 -71.18 37.57
C THR A 290 -21.81 -72.28 37.30
N LYS A 291 -21.88 -73.28 38.18
CA LYS A 291 -21.06 -74.50 38.23
C LYS A 291 -21.53 -75.49 37.15
N ASP A 292 -20.60 -76.22 36.55
CA ASP A 292 -20.60 -77.69 36.42
C ASP A 292 -19.36 -78.14 35.61
N THR A 293 -18.41 -78.88 36.21
CA THR A 293 -18.32 -80.35 36.32
C THR A 293 -17.70 -81.00 35.09
N SER A 294 -16.43 -81.43 35.19
CA SER A 294 -15.85 -82.59 34.47
C SER A 294 -14.49 -83.02 35.07
N PRO A 295 -14.12 -84.32 35.05
CA PRO A 295 -13.07 -84.88 35.89
C PRO A 295 -11.71 -85.11 35.20
N HIS A 296 -10.64 -85.00 36.01
CA HIS A 296 -9.43 -85.83 36.15
C HIS A 296 -8.91 -86.69 34.97
N PHE A 297 -7.63 -86.51 34.57
CA PHE A 297 -6.59 -87.53 34.27
C PHE A 297 -5.25 -86.80 33.97
N SER A 298 -4.31 -86.76 34.92
CA SER A 298 -3.09 -87.59 35.07
C SER A 298 -1.94 -87.29 34.08
N GLU A 299 -0.84 -86.76 34.64
CA GLU A 299 0.50 -86.59 34.08
C GLU A 299 1.27 -87.93 33.98
N PRO A 300 2.41 -88.01 33.26
CA PRO A 300 3.67 -88.01 34.01
C PRO A 300 4.86 -87.25 33.35
N LYS A 301 5.79 -86.93 34.26
CA LYS A 301 7.07 -86.20 34.22
C LYS A 301 8.26 -87.11 33.89
N VAL A 302 9.34 -86.56 33.30
CA VAL A 302 10.81 -86.80 33.58
C VAL A 302 11.60 -85.65 32.90
N ASP A 303 12.13 -84.63 33.61
CA ASP A 303 13.50 -84.39 34.15
C ASP A 303 14.62 -84.25 33.06
N ASP A 304 15.63 -83.36 33.05
CA ASP A 304 16.04 -82.16 33.81
C ASP A 304 17.26 -81.47 33.08
N ILE A 305 17.22 -80.13 32.90
CA ILE A 305 18.25 -79.03 32.91
C ILE A 305 19.67 -79.15 32.23
N PRO A 306 20.50 -78.06 32.06
CA PRO A 306 20.27 -76.60 32.17
C PRO A 306 21.02 -75.65 31.17
N VAL A 307 20.81 -74.33 31.37
CA VAL A 307 21.64 -73.12 31.01
C VAL A 307 21.62 -72.71 29.51
N THR A 308 21.32 -71.48 29.08
CA THR A 308 22.00 -70.23 29.44
C THR A 308 21.20 -68.98 29.02
N ILE A 309 21.30 -67.96 29.88
CA ILE A 309 20.73 -66.61 29.87
C ILE A 309 21.42 -65.73 28.81
N ALA A 310 20.67 -64.87 28.10
CA ALA A 310 21.15 -63.56 27.64
C ALA A 310 20.00 -62.63 27.15
N SER A 311 19.58 -61.69 28.00
CA SER A 311 19.49 -60.26 27.63
C SER A 311 20.93 -59.68 27.77
N PRO A 312 21.37 -58.50 27.24
CA PRO A 312 20.67 -57.20 27.10
C PRO A 312 21.27 -56.34 25.92
N PRO A 313 21.62 -55.02 26.02
CA PRO A 313 20.92 -53.77 26.37
C PRO A 313 21.00 -52.67 25.27
N SER A 314 20.45 -51.48 25.59
CA SER A 314 20.71 -50.16 24.98
C SER A 314 22.03 -49.50 25.47
N ILE A 315 22.42 -48.41 24.77
CA ILE A 315 23.37 -47.32 25.09
C ILE A 315 24.84 -47.52 24.62
N ILE A 316 25.35 -46.62 23.77
CA ILE A 316 26.48 -45.68 23.98
C ILE A 316 27.05 -45.13 22.65
N GLN A 317 27.12 -43.80 22.67
CA GLN A 317 27.92 -42.81 21.96
C GLN A 317 29.39 -43.15 21.61
N GLU A 318 29.87 -42.48 20.55
CA GLU A 318 31.26 -42.10 20.25
C GLU A 318 32.27 -43.07 19.59
N GLY A 319 32.90 -42.53 18.54
CA GLY A 319 34.31 -42.77 18.19
C GLY A 319 34.56 -43.48 16.87
N PHE A 320 34.96 -42.73 15.82
CA PHE A 320 36.19 -43.07 15.10
C PHE A 320 36.80 -41.83 14.41
N GLU A 321 37.98 -41.49 14.90
CA GLU A 321 39.00 -40.57 14.38
C GLU A 321 39.49 -41.00 12.97
N GLU A 322 39.84 -40.05 12.09
CA GLU A 322 41.24 -39.74 11.65
C GLU A 322 41.60 -40.35 10.27
N LEU A 323 42.21 -39.72 9.25
CA LEU A 323 43.08 -38.53 9.02
C LEU A 323 42.96 -38.11 7.51
N PRO A 324 43.91 -37.39 6.86
CA PRO A 324 44.23 -35.95 6.93
C PRO A 324 44.27 -35.30 5.52
N PHE A 325 44.37 -33.98 5.39
CA PHE A 325 45.36 -33.24 4.58
C PHE A 325 44.98 -31.77 4.40
N ALA A 326 45.98 -30.92 4.70
CA ALA A 326 46.22 -29.57 4.21
C ALA A 326 45.40 -28.39 4.77
N SER A 327 45.99 -27.79 5.80
CA SER A 327 45.88 -26.37 6.15
C SER A 327 46.31 -25.47 4.99
N VAL A 328 45.56 -24.38 4.73
CA VAL A 328 46.09 -23.11 4.21
C VAL A 328 45.30 -21.95 4.82
N ASP A 329 46.04 -20.90 5.17
CA ASP A 329 45.69 -19.72 5.95
C ASP A 329 44.60 -18.79 5.38
N THR A 330 43.84 -18.21 6.32
CA THR A 330 43.36 -16.83 6.47
C THR A 330 43.43 -15.86 5.27
N GLU A 331 42.27 -15.41 4.75
CA GLU A 331 42.01 -13.98 4.47
C GLU A 331 40.50 -13.68 4.28
N LEU A 332 39.98 -12.71 5.05
CA LEU A 332 38.62 -12.14 4.93
C LEU A 332 38.55 -11.17 3.73
N PRO A 333 37.50 -11.20 2.87
CA PRO A 333 37.20 -10.07 2.00
C PRO A 333 36.09 -9.18 2.58
N ALA A 334 36.42 -7.88 2.67
CA ALA A 334 35.55 -6.76 3.01
C ALA A 334 34.38 -6.57 2.00
N PRO A 335 33.30 -5.88 2.40
CA PRO A 335 32.09 -5.72 1.59
C PRO A 335 32.31 -4.78 0.39
N LYS A 336 31.90 -5.22 -0.80
CA LYS A 336 31.89 -4.41 -2.03
C LYS A 336 30.66 -3.50 -2.06
N THR A 337 30.87 -2.21 -2.27
CA THR A 337 29.84 -1.20 -2.53
C THR A 337 29.22 -1.39 -3.92
N PRO A 338 27.91 -1.09 -4.10
CA PRO A 338 27.26 -1.18 -5.41
C PRO A 338 27.65 -0.01 -6.34
N PRO A 339 27.62 -0.20 -7.67
CA PRO A 339 28.01 0.83 -8.63
C PRO A 339 26.98 1.97 -8.73
N SER A 340 27.51 3.17 -8.98
CA SER A 340 26.75 4.41 -9.18
C SER A 340 25.88 4.38 -10.43
N TYR A 341 24.70 5.02 -10.35
CA TYR A 341 23.58 5.04 -11.30
C TYR A 341 23.91 5.50 -12.73
N SER A 342 25.13 6.00 -12.99
CA SER A 342 25.53 6.57 -14.28
C SER A 342 25.96 5.52 -15.32
N SER A 343 26.36 4.31 -14.92
CA SER A 343 26.85 3.27 -15.83
C SER A 343 25.78 2.38 -16.45
N ALA A 344 24.54 2.41 -15.92
CA ALA A 344 23.43 1.58 -16.41
C ALA A 344 22.66 2.19 -17.61
N VAL A 345 22.88 3.48 -17.93
CA VAL A 345 22.14 4.19 -18.98
C VAL A 345 22.82 4.11 -20.35
N GLN A 346 24.10 3.73 -20.42
CA GLN A 346 24.84 3.62 -21.68
C GLN A 346 24.72 2.26 -22.40
N THR A 347 24.16 1.23 -21.75
CA THR A 347 24.06 -0.12 -22.32
C THR A 347 22.68 -0.46 -22.91
N ALA A 348 21.69 0.44 -22.81
CA ALA A 348 20.33 0.22 -23.30
C ALA A 348 20.08 0.71 -24.75
N GLN A 349 21.11 1.16 -25.46
CA GLN A 349 21.01 1.67 -26.84
C GLN A 349 21.80 0.81 -27.83
N GLN A 350 21.56 -0.50 -27.89
CA GLN A 350 21.99 -1.30 -29.05
C GLN A 350 21.19 -2.61 -29.17
N LYS A 351 20.79 -2.90 -30.42
CA LYS A 351 20.06 -4.08 -30.95
C LYS A 351 18.54 -4.14 -30.72
N ARG A 352 17.81 -3.54 -31.68
CA ARG A 352 16.46 -3.96 -32.07
C ARG A 352 16.60 -5.06 -33.13
N ALA A 353 16.10 -6.26 -32.87
CA ALA A 353 15.96 -7.32 -33.85
C ALA A 353 14.57 -7.24 -34.51
N ILE A 354 14.53 -7.53 -35.81
CA ILE A 354 13.36 -7.49 -36.70
C ILE A 354 12.58 -8.81 -36.55
N THR A 355 11.27 -8.72 -36.33
CA THR A 355 10.33 -9.87 -36.36
C THR A 355 9.56 -9.89 -37.69
N PRO A 356 9.24 -11.06 -38.26
CA PRO A 356 8.59 -11.16 -39.57
C PRO A 356 7.06 -11.00 -39.47
N GLU A 357 6.47 -10.44 -40.53
CA GLU A 357 5.02 -10.31 -40.75
C GLU A 357 4.38 -11.63 -41.17
N LEU A 358 3.12 -11.81 -40.78
CA LEU A 358 2.24 -12.89 -41.21
C LEU A 358 0.99 -12.25 -41.81
N ASP A 359 0.87 -12.37 -43.14
CA ASP A 359 -0.34 -12.12 -43.91
C ASP A 359 -1.43 -13.15 -43.55
N SER A 360 -2.67 -12.70 -43.47
CA SER A 360 -3.85 -13.49 -43.84
C SER A 360 -5.02 -12.55 -44.14
N SER A 361 -5.59 -12.77 -45.32
CA SER A 361 -6.54 -11.96 -46.04
C SER A 361 -8.00 -12.30 -45.71
N ASP A 362 -8.86 -11.40 -46.19
CA ASP A 362 -10.24 -11.60 -46.64
C ASP A 362 -11.36 -11.86 -45.62
N SER A 363 -12.25 -10.87 -45.47
CA SER A 363 -13.65 -11.00 -45.95
C SER A 363 -14.38 -9.65 -45.97
N THR A 364 -15.02 -9.39 -47.11
CA THR A 364 -15.84 -8.23 -47.49
C THR A 364 -17.35 -8.50 -47.37
N SER A 365 -18.16 -7.49 -47.02
CA SER A 365 -19.52 -7.15 -47.55
C SER A 365 -20.23 -6.20 -46.55
N SER A 366 -20.41 -4.90 -46.87
CA SER A 366 -21.64 -4.23 -47.42
C SER A 366 -22.89 -4.39 -46.53
N SER A 367 -23.68 -3.39 -46.13
CA SER A 367 -24.21 -2.15 -46.75
C SER A 367 -24.86 -1.27 -45.65
N ASP A 368 -24.65 0.04 -45.56
CA ASP A 368 -25.34 1.16 -46.26
C ASP A 368 -26.60 1.70 -45.54
N GLY A 369 -26.73 3.03 -45.42
CA GLY A 369 -27.96 3.73 -45.03
C GLY A 369 -27.88 4.95 -44.06
N SER A 370 -27.53 6.11 -44.61
CA SER A 370 -28.04 7.50 -44.38
C SER A 370 -28.07 8.13 -42.96
N ASP A 371 -27.38 9.24 -42.65
CA ASP A 371 -27.41 10.65 -43.13
C ASP A 371 -28.29 11.56 -42.24
N ASP A 372 -27.66 12.55 -41.60
CA ASP A 372 -28.17 13.92 -41.43
C ASP A 372 -27.05 14.84 -40.87
N GLY A 373 -26.64 15.83 -41.67
CA GLY A 373 -25.68 16.91 -41.36
C GLY A 373 -26.24 17.97 -40.40
N LEU A 374 -25.52 18.97 -39.88
CA LEU A 374 -24.51 19.90 -40.42
C LEU A 374 -23.77 20.60 -39.21
N PRO A 375 -23.02 21.71 -39.37
CA PRO A 375 -21.62 21.76 -39.80
C PRO A 375 -20.71 22.59 -38.83
N ASN A 376 -19.38 22.49 -38.92
CA ASN A 376 -18.48 23.63 -39.18
C ASN A 376 -16.98 23.38 -38.91
N VAL A 377 -16.19 23.74 -39.93
CA VAL A 377 -14.94 24.55 -39.89
C VAL A 377 -13.67 23.93 -39.26
N ARG A 378 -12.79 23.46 -40.17
CA ARG A 378 -11.31 23.37 -40.05
C ARG A 378 -10.67 24.80 -40.02
N PRO A 379 -9.34 25.04 -39.88
CA PRO A 379 -8.19 24.12 -39.90
C PRO A 379 -6.97 24.41 -38.97
N SER A 380 -6.04 23.45 -39.01
CA SER A 380 -4.57 23.56 -39.09
C SER A 380 -3.72 23.94 -37.87
N LEU A 381 -2.88 22.97 -37.51
CA LEU A 381 -1.67 23.03 -36.71
C LEU A 381 -0.53 23.76 -37.45
N THR A 382 0.19 24.61 -36.73
CA THR A 382 1.56 25.01 -37.09
C THR A 382 2.53 24.82 -35.93
N ASN A 383 3.59 24.10 -36.28
CA ASN A 383 4.82 23.76 -35.58
C ASN A 383 5.58 24.99 -35.05
N VAL A 384 6.07 24.99 -33.79
CA VAL A 384 7.20 25.84 -33.39
C VAL A 384 8.20 25.08 -32.51
N LYS A 385 9.45 25.16 -32.95
CA LYS A 385 10.67 24.53 -32.46
C LYS A 385 11.15 25.09 -31.12
N SER A 386 11.83 24.22 -30.40
CA SER A 386 12.76 24.42 -29.29
C SER A 386 13.79 25.54 -29.49
N ARG A 387 14.08 26.29 -28.42
CA ARG A 387 15.34 27.05 -28.25
C ARG A 387 15.92 26.88 -26.85
N ARG A 388 17.25 26.85 -26.84
CA ARG A 388 18.18 26.41 -25.81
C ARG A 388 18.38 27.46 -24.72
N LEU A 389 18.58 27.00 -23.48
CA LEU A 389 19.04 27.79 -22.33
C LEU A 389 20.54 28.12 -22.48
N ASN A 390 20.92 29.34 -22.07
CA ASN A 390 22.28 29.87 -22.13
C ASN A 390 23.03 29.51 -20.82
N PRO A 391 24.24 28.91 -20.85
CA PRO A 391 24.88 28.33 -19.66
C PRO A 391 25.72 29.30 -18.82
N ASN A 392 25.64 30.62 -19.01
CA ASN A 392 26.50 31.59 -18.32
C ASN A 392 25.72 32.52 -17.39
N ILE A 393 25.09 31.97 -16.35
CA ILE A 393 24.69 32.77 -15.18
C ILE A 393 25.41 32.23 -13.95
N VAL A 394 26.35 33.02 -13.47
CA VAL A 394 27.16 32.80 -12.27
C VAL A 394 26.29 33.06 -11.04
N SER A 395 26.17 32.07 -10.18
CA SER A 395 25.54 32.16 -8.86
C SER A 395 26.50 32.76 -7.83
N PHE A 396 26.05 33.75 -7.06
CA PHE A 396 26.70 34.19 -5.81
C PHE A 396 25.68 34.24 -4.65
N PRO A 397 26.15 34.07 -3.40
CA PRO A 397 25.34 33.57 -2.28
C PRO A 397 24.59 34.69 -1.54
N SER A 398 23.41 34.33 -1.03
CA SER A 398 22.64 35.13 -0.07
C SER A 398 23.24 34.98 1.32
N HIS A 399 23.83 36.06 1.84
CA HIS A 399 23.91 36.31 3.28
C HIS A 399 22.80 37.29 3.67
N SER A 400 21.86 36.82 4.50
CA SER A 400 21.19 37.47 5.63
C SER A 400 19.95 36.67 5.97
#